data_AF-A3V8H1-F1
#
_entry.id   AF-A3V8H1-F1
#
_cell.length_a   1.000
_cell.length_b   1.000
_cell.length_c   1.000
_cell.angle_alpha   90.00
_cell.angle_beta   90.00
_cell.angle_gamma   90.00
#
_symmetry.space_group_name_H-M   'P 1'
#
loop_
_entity.id
_entity.type
_entity.pdbx_description
1 polymer ?
#
loop_
_entity_poly.entity_id
_entity_poly.type
_entity_poly.pdbx_seq_one_letter_code
_entity_poly.pdbx_strand_id
1 'polypeptide(L)'
;MHNNVLRVLRLPAQIHRRAGLILATLWHRATLAQVGAGSRFQPGVRFDDPSSVIIGAGCYFWRGVAVSAEIGRAGLRIGDGVQINRGVHLDTTGGLVIGDDTLISEAAVIYTHDHGLHPWASGSACVR
;
A
#
# COMPACT_ATOMS: atom_id res chain seq x y z
N MET A 1 -8.74 -1.22 43.26
CA MET A 1 -7.49 -0.55 42.79
C MET A 1 -6.84 -1.21 41.56
N HIS A 2 -7.56 -2.02 40.75
CA HIS A 2 -6.97 -2.82 39.65
C HIS A 2 -6.98 -2.17 38.24
N ASN A 3 -7.49 -0.94 38.06
CA ASN A 3 -7.65 -0.32 36.73
C ASN A 3 -6.58 0.73 36.34
N ASN A 4 -5.82 1.26 37.30
CA ASN A 4 -4.85 2.33 37.02
C ASN A 4 -3.53 1.80 36.42
N VAL A 5 -3.09 0.61 36.84
CA VAL A 5 -1.86 -0.03 36.35
C VAL A 5 -1.95 -0.38 34.86
N LEU A 6 -3.11 -0.88 34.41
CA LEU A 6 -3.37 -1.18 33.00
C LEU A 6 -3.43 0.07 32.11
N ARG A 7 -3.83 1.23 32.65
CA ARG A 7 -3.83 2.51 31.93
C ARG A 7 -2.42 3.06 31.73
N VAL A 8 -1.59 3.02 32.78
CA VAL A 8 -0.19 3.49 32.74
C VAL A 8 0.66 2.66 31.77
N LEU A 9 0.42 1.35 31.68
CA LEU A 9 1.11 0.49 30.70
C LEU A 9 0.66 0.71 29.24
N ARG A 10 -0.58 1.15 29.00
CA ARG A 10 -1.14 1.32 27.64
C ARG A 10 -0.89 2.69 27.02
N LEU A 11 -0.74 3.74 27.84
CA LEU A 11 -0.43 5.11 27.42
C LEU A 11 0.86 5.23 26.58
N PRO A 12 2.02 4.72 27.03
CA PRO A 12 3.26 4.82 26.23
C PRO A 12 3.13 4.05 24.92
N ALA A 13 2.47 2.89 24.93
CA ALA A 13 2.20 2.12 23.72
C ALA A 13 1.28 2.86 22.73
N GLN A 14 0.28 3.62 23.21
CA GLN A 14 -0.60 4.44 22.35
C GLN A 14 0.16 5.61 21.71
N ILE A 15 1.02 6.28 22.48
CA ILE A 15 1.85 7.38 21.99
C ILE A 15 2.84 6.86 20.94
N HIS A 16 3.55 5.78 21.24
CA HIS A 16 4.46 5.13 20.31
C HIS A 16 3.77 4.75 18.99
N ARG A 17 2.55 4.18 19.06
CA ARG A 17 1.78 3.86 17.85
C ARG A 17 1.44 5.10 17.00
N ARG A 18 1.05 6.21 17.63
CA ARG A 18 0.74 7.45 16.93
C ARG A 18 1.99 8.08 16.32
N ALA A 19 3.08 8.14 17.07
CA ALA A 19 4.37 8.63 16.60
C ALA A 19 4.86 7.81 15.39
N GLY A 20 4.77 6.47 15.47
CA GLY A 20 5.12 5.59 14.37
C GLY A 20 4.28 5.82 13.11
N LEU A 21 2.97 6.05 13.25
CA LEU A 21 2.10 6.36 12.11
C LEU A 21 2.49 7.69 11.44
N ILE A 22 2.77 8.71 12.23
CA ILE A 22 3.20 10.02 11.72
C ILE A 22 4.54 9.87 10.99
N LEU A 23 5.52 9.23 11.62
CA LEU A 23 6.86 9.05 11.05
C LEU A 23 6.83 8.23 9.75
N ALA A 24 6.10 7.12 9.74
CA ALA A 24 5.93 6.30 8.54
C ALA A 24 5.26 7.10 7.42
N THR A 25 4.22 7.88 7.74
CA THR A 25 3.51 8.70 6.75
C THR A 25 4.41 9.79 6.17
N LEU A 26 5.22 10.46 7.01
CA LEU A 26 6.18 11.46 6.54
C LEU A 26 7.29 10.85 5.68
N TRP A 27 7.80 9.69 6.09
CA TRP A 27 8.81 8.95 5.33
C TRP A 27 8.32 8.60 3.93
N HIS A 28 7.16 7.95 3.82
CA HIS A 28 6.60 7.57 2.53
C HIS A 28 6.24 8.78 1.66
N ARG A 29 5.77 9.87 2.27
CA ARG A 29 5.53 11.13 1.53
C ARG A 29 6.82 11.73 0.95
N ALA A 30 7.97 11.52 1.59
CA ALA A 30 9.25 12.03 1.12
C ALA A 30 9.93 11.11 0.08
N THR A 31 9.65 9.81 0.10
CA THR A 31 10.31 8.83 -0.78
C THR A 31 9.50 8.42 -1.99
N LEU A 32 8.17 8.44 -1.92
CA LEU A 32 7.30 8.07 -3.03
C LEU A 32 7.21 9.19 -4.05
N ALA A 33 6.99 8.84 -5.32
CA ALA A 33 6.85 9.81 -6.40
C ALA A 33 5.73 10.83 -6.13
N GLN A 34 4.57 10.35 -5.69
CA GLN A 34 3.44 11.21 -5.33
C GLN A 34 2.59 10.59 -4.24
N VAL A 35 2.21 11.41 -3.25
CA VAL A 35 1.27 11.03 -2.19
C VAL A 35 0.25 12.16 -2.00
N GLY A 36 -1.02 11.87 -2.27
CA GLY A 36 -2.12 12.79 -2.08
C GLY A 36 -2.33 13.21 -0.61
N ALA A 37 -3.06 14.30 -0.43
CA ALA A 37 -3.36 14.84 0.89
C ALA A 37 -4.17 13.84 1.74
N GLY A 38 -3.93 13.81 3.05
CA GLY A 38 -4.68 12.96 3.98
C GLY A 38 -4.32 11.47 3.95
N SER A 39 -3.49 11.03 3.00
CA SER A 39 -3.05 9.63 2.91
C SER A 39 -2.09 9.26 4.05
N ARG A 40 -2.26 8.05 4.61
CA ARG A 40 -1.60 7.59 5.83
C ARG A 40 -1.03 6.19 5.69
N PHE A 41 0.12 5.98 6.30
CA PHE A 41 0.86 4.71 6.26
C PHE A 41 1.17 4.25 7.68
N GLN A 42 0.81 3.01 8.01
CA GLN A 42 1.26 2.40 9.25
C GLN A 42 2.73 1.94 9.14
N PRO A 43 3.43 1.81 10.27
CA PRO A 43 4.76 1.21 10.28
C PRO A 43 4.79 -0.18 9.62
N GLY A 44 5.81 -0.42 8.81
CA GLY A 44 6.04 -1.70 8.13
C GLY A 44 5.38 -1.84 6.76
N VAL A 45 4.80 -0.77 6.22
CA VAL A 45 4.46 -0.70 4.79
C VAL A 45 5.76 -0.58 3.99
N ARG A 46 5.89 -1.33 2.90
CA ARG A 46 7.11 -1.38 2.08
C ARG A 46 6.78 -1.26 0.60
N PHE A 47 7.64 -0.56 -0.12
CA PHE A 47 7.60 -0.37 -1.57
C PHE A 47 9.01 -0.62 -2.11
N ASP A 48 9.15 -1.58 -3.02
CA ASP A 48 10.45 -1.93 -3.60
C ASP A 48 10.95 -0.88 -4.60
N ASP A 49 10.05 -0.22 -5.36
CA ASP A 49 10.37 0.95 -6.18
C ASP A 49 9.52 2.17 -5.79
N PRO A 50 9.94 2.96 -4.77
CA PRO A 50 9.17 4.13 -4.33
C PRO A 50 8.97 5.19 -5.42
N SER A 51 9.90 5.29 -6.37
CA SER A 51 9.95 6.36 -7.36
C SER A 51 8.91 6.23 -8.48
N SER A 52 8.30 5.05 -8.64
CA SER A 52 7.25 4.78 -9.62
C SER A 52 5.85 4.68 -9.02
N VAL A 53 5.72 4.92 -7.71
CA VAL A 53 4.47 4.78 -6.97
C VAL A 53 3.74 6.13 -6.89
N ILE A 54 2.51 6.16 -7.39
CA ILE A 54 1.60 7.31 -7.32
C ILE A 54 0.39 6.92 -6.48
N ILE A 55 0.14 7.69 -5.42
CA ILE A 55 -0.98 7.46 -4.50
C ILE A 55 -1.85 8.71 -4.45
N GLY A 56 -3.16 8.52 -4.61
CA GLY A 56 -4.19 9.54 -4.43
C GLY A 56 -4.32 10.05 -3.00
N ALA A 57 -5.36 10.85 -2.78
CA ALA A 57 -5.71 11.47 -1.51
C ALA A 57 -6.57 10.54 -0.63
N GLY A 58 -6.47 10.73 0.68
CA GLY A 58 -7.32 10.02 1.65
C GLY A 58 -7.06 8.52 1.78
N CYS A 59 -5.96 8.00 1.23
CA CYS A 59 -5.68 6.56 1.23
C CYS A 59 -5.15 6.07 2.58
N TYR A 60 -5.39 4.80 2.90
CA TYR A 60 -4.93 4.21 4.16
C TYR A 60 -4.29 2.83 4.00
N PHE A 61 -3.00 2.75 4.35
CA PHE A 61 -2.21 1.54 4.27
C PHE A 61 -1.94 0.99 5.68
N TRP A 62 -2.39 -0.24 5.91
CA TRP A 62 -2.19 -0.94 7.17
C TRP A 62 -0.80 -1.58 7.25
N ARG A 63 -0.38 -1.94 8.46
CA ARG A 63 0.93 -2.56 8.68
C ARG A 63 1.13 -3.81 7.82
N GLY A 64 2.37 -4.05 7.40
CA GLY A 64 2.75 -5.26 6.70
C GLY A 64 2.27 -5.35 5.25
N VAL A 65 1.70 -4.28 4.70
CA VAL A 65 1.50 -4.19 3.24
C VAL A 65 2.87 -4.18 2.56
N ALA A 66 3.05 -5.03 1.56
CA ALA A 66 4.28 -5.14 0.80
C ALA A 66 3.98 -4.98 -0.69
N VAL A 67 4.64 -4.02 -1.32
CA VAL A 67 4.57 -3.78 -2.76
C VAL A 67 5.90 -4.14 -3.38
N SER A 68 5.88 -5.11 -4.29
CA SER A 68 7.07 -5.65 -4.95
C SER A 68 7.01 -5.53 -6.47
N ALA A 69 8.18 -5.49 -7.09
CA ALA A 69 8.36 -5.48 -8.54
C ALA A 69 9.61 -6.31 -8.88
N GLU A 70 9.47 -7.31 -9.75
CA GLU A 70 10.57 -8.21 -10.13
C GLU A 70 11.47 -7.62 -11.23
N ILE A 71 10.87 -6.94 -12.22
CA ILE A 71 11.57 -6.46 -13.42
C ILE A 71 11.16 -5.01 -13.72
N GLY A 72 12.14 -4.09 -13.66
CA GLY A 72 11.97 -2.70 -14.13
C GLY A 72 11.08 -1.80 -13.25
N ARG A 73 10.82 -0.58 -13.76
CA ARG A 73 10.00 0.46 -13.10
C ARG A 73 8.51 0.23 -13.35
N ALA A 74 8.02 -0.94 -13.01
CA ALA A 74 6.61 -1.23 -13.16
C ALA A 74 5.81 -0.46 -12.10
N GLY A 75 4.96 0.46 -12.55
CA GLY A 75 4.38 1.50 -11.70
C GLY A 75 3.13 1.02 -10.96
N LEU A 76 3.00 1.48 -9.72
CA LEU A 76 1.76 1.37 -8.94
C LEU A 76 1.01 2.71 -9.01
N ARG A 77 -0.24 2.68 -9.45
CA ARG A 77 -1.14 3.84 -9.41
C ARG A 77 -2.34 3.51 -8.54
N ILE A 78 -2.52 4.26 -7.47
CA ILE A 78 -3.62 4.13 -6.52
C ILE A 78 -4.44 5.41 -6.59
N GLY A 79 -5.75 5.24 -6.80
CA GLY A 79 -6.75 6.32 -6.78
C GLY A 79 -6.97 6.94 -5.40
N ASP A 80 -8.00 7.76 -5.29
CA ASP A 80 -8.40 8.44 -4.05
C ASP A 80 -9.24 7.50 -3.15
N GLY A 81 -9.18 7.70 -1.83
CA GLY A 81 -10.04 6.97 -0.88
C GLY A 81 -9.72 5.48 -0.73
N VAL A 82 -8.59 4.99 -1.26
CA VAL A 82 -8.25 3.56 -1.25
C VAL A 82 -7.79 3.10 0.14
N GLN A 83 -8.31 1.95 0.58
CA GLN A 83 -7.87 1.28 1.80
C GLN A 83 -7.21 -0.07 1.49
N ILE A 84 -5.97 -0.24 1.94
CA ILE A 84 -5.24 -1.51 1.83
C ILE A 84 -5.00 -2.06 3.23
N ASN A 85 -5.63 -3.19 3.51
CA ASN A 85 -5.60 -3.81 4.82
C ASN A 85 -4.29 -4.57 5.09
N ARG A 86 -4.18 -5.09 6.31
CA ARG A 86 -2.95 -5.67 6.84
C ARG A 86 -2.45 -6.81 5.96
N GLY A 87 -1.13 -6.89 5.80
CA GLY A 87 -0.49 -8.04 5.18
C GLY A 87 -0.82 -8.26 3.70
N VAL A 88 -1.41 -7.28 3.02
CA VAL A 88 -1.64 -7.39 1.58
C VAL A 88 -0.31 -7.38 0.84
N HIS A 89 -0.19 -8.28 -0.13
CA HIS A 89 0.94 -8.29 -1.06
C HIS A 89 0.47 -7.86 -2.45
N LEU A 90 1.12 -6.84 -2.99
CA LEU A 90 0.88 -6.34 -4.34
C LEU A 90 2.14 -6.55 -5.16
N ASP A 91 2.06 -7.38 -6.18
CA ASP A 91 3.07 -7.41 -7.23
C ASP A 91 2.68 -6.45 -8.34
N THR A 92 3.62 -5.58 -8.68
CA THR A 92 3.43 -4.47 -9.61
C THR A 92 4.16 -4.67 -10.92
N THR A 93 4.76 -5.84 -11.16
CA THR A 93 5.66 -6.13 -12.31
C THR A 93 5.00 -5.87 -13.67
N GLY A 94 3.71 -6.19 -13.82
CA GLY A 94 2.92 -5.93 -15.03
C GLY A 94 2.26 -4.54 -15.07
N GLY A 95 2.51 -3.71 -14.06
CA GLY A 95 1.79 -2.47 -13.79
C GLY A 95 0.46 -2.75 -13.07
N LEU A 96 0.23 -2.05 -11.96
CA LEU A 96 -0.98 -2.20 -11.16
C LEU A 96 -1.69 -0.86 -10.99
N VAL A 97 -2.98 -0.84 -11.35
CA VAL A 97 -3.87 0.30 -11.13
C VAL A 97 -5.00 -0.12 -10.21
N ILE A 98 -5.14 0.58 -9.08
CA ILE A 98 -6.26 0.42 -8.15
C ILE A 98 -7.10 1.69 -8.23
N GLY A 99 -8.38 1.55 -8.58
CA GLY A 99 -9.31 2.66 -8.72
C GLY A 99 -9.73 3.29 -7.39
N ASP A 100 -10.47 4.40 -7.49
CA ASP A 100 -10.95 5.16 -6.34
C ASP A 100 -11.87 4.31 -5.44
N ASP A 101 -11.95 4.69 -4.16
CA ASP A 101 -12.84 4.11 -3.13
C ASP A 101 -12.76 2.58 -3.00
N THR A 102 -11.63 2.00 -3.41
CA THR A 102 -11.41 0.56 -3.38
C THR A 102 -10.88 0.12 -2.02
N LEU A 103 -11.42 -0.97 -1.50
CA LEU A 103 -10.89 -1.67 -0.33
C LEU A 103 -10.28 -3.00 -0.74
N ILE A 104 -9.04 -3.25 -0.32
CA ILE A 104 -8.37 -4.54 -0.45
C ILE A 104 -8.31 -5.18 0.94
N SER A 105 -8.93 -6.35 1.05
CA SER A 105 -9.05 -7.11 2.31
C SER A 105 -7.71 -7.64 2.82
N GLU A 106 -7.66 -7.91 4.13
CA GLU A 106 -6.46 -8.38 4.82
C GLU A 106 -5.90 -9.66 4.18
N ALA A 107 -4.58 -9.75 4.10
CA ALA A 107 -3.82 -10.86 3.52
C ALA A 107 -4.15 -11.21 2.06
N ALA A 108 -4.83 -10.33 1.33
CA ALA A 108 -5.02 -10.50 -0.10
C ALA A 108 -3.68 -10.43 -0.84
N VAL A 109 -3.58 -11.19 -1.92
CA VAL A 109 -2.41 -11.20 -2.79
C VAL A 109 -2.88 -10.90 -4.21
N ILE A 110 -2.36 -9.82 -4.79
CA ILE A 110 -2.67 -9.40 -6.16
C ILE A 110 -1.38 -9.43 -6.95
N TYR A 111 -1.37 -10.26 -8.00
CA TYR A 111 -0.24 -10.38 -8.91
C TYR A 111 -0.53 -9.71 -10.24
N THR A 112 0.38 -8.85 -10.68
CA THR A 112 0.42 -8.38 -12.06
C THR A 112 1.73 -8.85 -12.66
N HIS A 113 1.68 -9.87 -13.50
CA HIS A 113 2.82 -10.27 -14.31
C HIS A 113 2.36 -10.32 -15.76
N ASP A 114 3.15 -9.75 -16.65
CA ASP A 114 3.18 -10.20 -18.02
C ASP A 114 4.25 -11.31 -18.11
N HIS A 115 3.84 -12.57 -18.20
CA HIS A 115 4.80 -13.66 -18.46
C HIS A 115 5.36 -13.62 -19.90
N GLY A 116 5.41 -12.45 -20.54
CA GLY A 116 5.63 -12.32 -21.98
C GLY A 116 4.56 -13.03 -22.83
N LEU A 117 3.48 -13.52 -22.21
CA LEU A 117 2.38 -14.20 -22.89
C LEU A 117 1.43 -13.14 -23.44
N HIS A 118 1.68 -12.72 -24.68
CA HIS A 118 0.65 -12.13 -25.52
C HIS A 118 -0.55 -13.11 -25.58
N PRO A 119 -1.77 -12.73 -25.16
CA PRO A 119 -2.98 -13.51 -25.47
C PRO A 119 -3.24 -13.58 -26.99
N TRP A 120 -2.53 -12.75 -27.78
CA TRP A 120 -2.47 -12.84 -29.25
C TRP A 120 -1.30 -13.65 -29.79
N ALA A 121 -0.66 -14.51 -29.00
CA ALA A 121 -0.19 -15.78 -29.53
C ALA A 121 -1.44 -16.61 -29.91
N SER A 122 -2.14 -16.18 -30.96
CA SER A 122 -3.40 -16.72 -31.47
C SER A 122 -4.50 -16.96 -30.42
N GLY A 123 -5.13 -15.91 -29.87
CA GLY A 123 -6.32 -16.13 -29.02
C GLY A 123 -6.94 -14.94 -28.28
N SER A 124 -7.48 -13.99 -29.04
CA SER A 124 -8.62 -13.13 -28.65
C SER A 124 -8.41 -12.00 -27.64
N ALA A 125 -8.66 -10.78 -28.12
CA ALA A 125 -8.75 -9.54 -27.37
C ALA A 125 -10.04 -9.51 -26.54
N CYS A 126 -9.97 -9.19 -25.25
CA CYS A 126 -11.12 -8.62 -24.55
C CYS A 126 -11.04 -7.09 -24.69
N VAL A 127 -11.85 -6.55 -25.60
CA VAL A 127 -12.03 -5.10 -25.79
C VAL A 127 -13.13 -4.63 -24.84
N ARG A 128 -12.74 -3.71 -23.95
CA ARG A 128 -13.52 -2.71 -23.18
C ARG A 128 -14.83 -3.11 -22.52
#